data_AF-A0A916IWP0-F1
#
_entry.id   AF-A0A916IWP0-F1
#
_cell.length_a   1.000
_cell.length_b   1.000
_cell.length_c   1.000
_cell.angle_alpha   90.00
_cell.angle_beta   90.00
_cell.angle_gamma   90.00
#
_symmetry.space_group_name_H-M   'P 1'
#
loop_
_entity.id
_entity.type
_entity.pdbx_description
1 polymer ?
#
loop_
_entity_poly.entity_id
_entity_poly.type
_entity_poly.pdbx_seq_one_letter_code
_entity_poly.pdbx_strand_id
1 'polypeptide(L)'
;MDEIEDLSDLPMPRFIWGFAIAAGRGGEVLHDEFEYLTHTRTPRFTCRVVELEDMPADSDEGGIDGRIVHPDDPRRMFYITDAGMALVNFSMFDKMPDRQKFKKICDEAIANWMLRREFLGDEEDEDDEE
;
A
#
# COMPACT_ATOMS: atom_id res chain seq x y z
N MET A 1 -12.58 -32.77 -9.00
CA MET A 1 -11.71 -32.28 -7.91
C MET A 1 -10.90 -31.11 -8.46
N ASP A 2 -11.50 -30.32 -9.35
CA ASP A 2 -10.79 -29.67 -10.46
C ASP A 2 -10.83 -28.13 -10.34
N GLU A 3 -11.89 -27.56 -9.76
CA GLU A 3 -12.06 -26.11 -9.61
C GLU A 3 -11.04 -25.47 -8.65
N ILE A 4 -10.56 -26.19 -7.64
CA ILE A 4 -9.56 -25.68 -6.68
C ILE A 4 -8.16 -25.65 -7.30
N GLU A 5 -7.84 -26.59 -8.20
CA GLU A 5 -6.56 -26.61 -8.91
C GLU A 5 -6.50 -25.45 -9.92
N ASP A 6 -7.59 -25.18 -10.64
CA ASP A 6 -7.71 -24.04 -11.56
C ASP A 6 -7.55 -22.68 -10.87
N LEU A 7 -8.02 -22.55 -9.63
CA LEU A 7 -7.85 -21.32 -8.83
C LEU A 7 -6.40 -21.10 -8.37
N SER A 8 -5.61 -22.17 -8.27
CA SER A 8 -4.22 -22.09 -7.82
C SER A 8 -3.25 -21.54 -8.88
N ASP A 9 -3.66 -21.59 -10.15
CA ASP A 9 -2.89 -21.06 -11.29
C ASP A 9 -3.12 -19.57 -11.55
N LEU A 10 -4.07 -18.94 -10.84
CA LEU A 10 -4.30 -17.51 -10.97
C LEU A 10 -3.07 -16.71 -10.52
N PRO A 11 -2.63 -15.71 -11.31
CA PRO A 11 -1.45 -14.94 -10.97
C PRO A 11 -1.70 -14.15 -9.70
N MET A 12 -0.81 -14.32 -8.71
CA MET A 12 -0.87 -13.54 -7.47
C MET A 12 -0.81 -12.03 -7.79
N PRO A 13 -1.78 -11.23 -7.28
CA PRO A 13 -1.79 -9.78 -7.45
C PRO A 13 -0.51 -9.17 -6.92
N ARG A 14 0.00 -8.15 -7.62
CA ARG A 14 1.28 -7.52 -7.27
C ARG A 14 1.21 -6.72 -5.97
N PHE A 15 0.11 -5.99 -5.77
CA PHE A 15 -0.18 -5.18 -4.60
C PHE A 15 -1.43 -5.73 -3.95
N ILE A 16 -1.34 -6.07 -2.67
CA ILE A 16 -2.47 -6.53 -1.86
C ILE A 16 -2.60 -5.56 -0.69
N TRP A 17 -3.75 -4.92 -0.60
CA TRP A 17 -4.07 -3.95 0.45
C TRP A 17 -5.00 -4.59 1.47
N GLY A 18 -4.83 -4.24 2.74
CA GLY A 18 -5.68 -4.79 3.78
C GLY A 18 -5.63 -3.99 5.07
N PHE A 19 -6.69 -4.15 5.86
CA PHE A 19 -6.85 -3.54 7.17
C PHE A 19 -6.64 -4.59 8.25
N ALA A 20 -6.02 -4.18 9.35
CA ALA A 20 -5.99 -5.01 10.54
C ALA A 20 -7.22 -4.74 11.40
N ILE A 21 -7.76 -5.79 12.01
CA ILE A 21 -8.84 -5.67 13.00
C ILE A 21 -8.40 -6.31 14.33
N ALA A 22 -8.82 -5.70 15.43
CA ALA A 22 -8.68 -6.25 16.76
C ALA A 22 -10.06 -6.59 17.31
N ALA A 23 -10.31 -7.88 17.55
CA ALA A 23 -11.53 -8.34 18.20
C ALA A 23 -11.31 -8.47 19.72
N GLY A 24 -12.02 -7.65 20.50
CA GLY A 24 -12.06 -7.76 21.95
C GLY A 24 -12.83 -9.01 22.41
N ARG A 25 -12.59 -9.48 23.65
CA ARG A 25 -13.30 -10.63 24.23
C ARG A 25 -14.82 -10.44 24.34
N GLY A 26 -15.30 -9.19 24.26
CA GLY A 26 -16.72 -8.84 24.26
C GLY A 26 -17.39 -8.80 22.88
N GLY A 27 -16.67 -9.13 21.81
CA GLY A 27 -17.19 -9.06 20.44
C GLY A 27 -17.06 -7.69 19.76
N GLU A 28 -16.49 -6.70 20.46
CA GLU A 28 -16.12 -5.41 19.85
C GLU A 28 -15.02 -5.63 18.82
N VAL A 29 -15.21 -5.08 17.62
CA VAL A 29 -14.20 -5.09 16.54
C VAL A 29 -13.70 -3.66 16.36
N LEU A 30 -12.41 -3.47 16.56
CA LEU A 30 -11.72 -2.21 16.31
C LEU A 30 -10.91 -2.35 15.02
N HIS A 31 -11.05 -1.39 14.13
CA HIS A 31 -10.21 -1.30 12.94
C HIS A 31 -8.92 -0.55 13.30
N ASP A 32 -7.80 -1.04 12.79
CA ASP A 32 -6.56 -0.27 12.83
C ASP A 32 -6.70 0.96 11.93
N GLU A 33 -6.12 2.08 12.35
CA GLU A 33 -6.16 3.35 11.61
C GLU A 33 -5.31 3.29 10.34
N PHE A 34 -4.47 2.25 10.22
CA PHE A 34 -3.56 2.06 9.10
C PHE A 34 -4.06 1.00 8.12
N GLU A 35 -3.77 1.24 6.86
CA GLU A 35 -3.81 0.23 5.83
C GLU A 35 -2.41 -0.35 5.56
N TYR A 36 -2.39 -1.61 5.21
CA TYR A 36 -1.19 -2.42 5.04
C TYR A 36 -1.04 -2.84 3.60
N LEU A 37 0.16 -2.70 3.06
CA LEU A 37 0.53 -3.23 1.75
C LEU A 37 1.31 -4.53 1.93
N THR A 38 0.95 -5.55 1.15
CA THR A 38 1.80 -6.70 0.82
C THR A 38 2.17 -6.64 -0.66
N HIS A 39 3.47 -6.52 -0.96
CA HIS A 39 4.01 -6.64 -2.31
C HIS A 39 4.55 -8.05 -2.55
N THR A 40 4.04 -8.71 -3.58
CA THR A 40 4.19 -10.16 -3.78
C THR A 40 5.25 -10.55 -4.81
N ARG A 41 5.84 -9.57 -5.50
CA ARG A 41 6.89 -9.77 -6.51
C ARG A 41 8.23 -9.35 -5.92
N THR A 42 9.35 -9.75 -6.52
CA THR A 42 10.66 -9.39 -5.97
C THR A 42 10.94 -7.87 -6.10
N PRO A 43 11.33 -7.18 -5.01
CA PRO A 43 11.47 -7.69 -3.64
C PRO A 43 10.12 -7.81 -2.92
N ARG A 44 9.87 -8.96 -2.30
CA ARG A 44 8.66 -9.14 -1.49
C ARG A 44 8.81 -8.41 -0.16
N PHE A 45 7.79 -7.66 0.23
CA PHE A 45 7.76 -6.95 1.50
C PHE A 45 6.33 -6.69 1.99
N THR A 46 6.22 -6.31 3.26
CA THR A 46 5.05 -5.60 3.79
C THR A 46 5.44 -4.22 4.30
N CYS A 47 4.49 -3.28 4.27
CA CYS A 47 4.62 -1.97 4.89
C CYS A 47 3.23 -1.40 5.23
N ARG A 48 3.21 -0.23 5.88
CA ARG A 48 1.99 0.56 6.11
C ARG A 48 1.97 1.76 5.20
N VAL A 49 0.79 2.17 4.76
CA VAL A 49 0.58 3.48 4.12
C VAL A 49 0.04 4.46 5.14
N VAL A 50 0.54 5.70 5.08
CA VAL A 50 0.10 6.80 5.95
C VAL A 50 -0.06 8.09 5.12
N GLU A 51 -1.07 8.87 5.45
CA GLU A 51 -1.25 10.25 4.98
C GLU A 51 -0.45 11.19 5.88
N LEU A 52 0.25 12.16 5.29
CA LEU A 52 1.04 13.15 6.00
C LEU A 52 0.25 14.45 6.06
N GLU A 53 -0.22 14.81 7.26
CA GLU A 53 -1.09 15.98 7.49
C GLU A 53 -0.48 17.34 7.09
N ASP A 54 0.86 17.43 7.03
CA ASP A 54 1.59 18.70 6.85
C ASP A 54 2.25 18.88 5.47
N MET A 55 1.99 18.01 4.50
CA MET A 55 2.59 18.12 3.16
C MET A 55 1.59 18.79 2.20
N PRO A 56 1.97 19.90 1.52
CA PRO A 56 1.17 20.42 0.42
C PRO A 56 1.09 19.32 -0.65
N ALA A 57 -0.12 18.84 -0.91
CA ALA A 57 -0.38 17.93 -2.02
C ALA A 57 -0.30 18.73 -3.32
N ASP A 58 0.92 18.97 -3.81
CA ASP A 58 1.14 19.39 -5.19
C ASP A 58 1.03 18.13 -6.06
N SER A 59 -0.20 17.65 -6.26
CA SER A 59 -0.47 16.61 -7.26
C SER A 59 -0.49 17.26 -8.64
N ASP A 60 0.66 17.65 -9.16
CA ASP A 60 0.78 17.97 -10.58
C ASP A 60 0.44 16.70 -11.40
N GLU A 61 -0.08 16.86 -12.61
CA GLU A 61 -0.45 15.78 -13.57
C GLU A 61 0.72 14.81 -13.93
N GLY A 62 1.90 14.96 -13.32
CA GLY A 62 3.15 14.23 -13.58
C GLY A 62 3.29 12.85 -12.94
N GLY A 63 2.31 12.39 -12.15
CA GLY A 63 2.37 11.10 -11.45
C GLY A 63 3.19 11.16 -10.15
N ILE A 64 3.21 10.05 -9.40
CA ILE A 64 3.86 9.98 -8.09
C ILE A 64 5.40 10.02 -8.21
N ASP A 65 6.04 10.98 -7.54
CA ASP A 65 7.51 11.01 -7.39
C ASP A 65 7.92 11.01 -5.91
N GLY A 66 8.21 9.82 -5.36
CA GLY A 66 8.68 9.70 -3.98
C GLY A 66 10.18 9.52 -3.80
N ARG A 67 10.62 9.61 -2.54
CA ARG A 67 12.02 9.43 -2.13
C ARG A 67 12.14 8.41 -1.01
N ILE A 68 13.21 7.63 -1.05
CA ILE A 68 13.56 6.69 0.03
C ILE A 68 14.48 7.40 1.04
N VAL A 69 14.09 7.36 2.30
CA VAL A 69 14.83 7.87 3.45
C VAL A 69 15.36 6.70 4.26
N HIS A 70 16.60 6.80 4.75
CA HIS A 70 17.32 5.73 5.47
C HIS A 70 17.35 4.36 4.73
N PRO A 71 17.86 4.30 3.49
CA PRO A 71 17.84 3.07 2.67
C PRO A 71 18.67 1.91 3.25
N ASP A 72 19.59 2.21 4.18
CA ASP A 72 20.52 1.22 4.72
C ASP A 72 19.97 0.43 5.92
N ASP A 73 18.83 0.86 6.49
CA ASP A 73 18.17 0.18 7.62
C ASP A 73 16.67 0.02 7.32
N PRO A 74 16.22 -1.17 6.87
CA PRO A 74 14.83 -1.44 6.56
C PRO A 74 13.86 -1.10 7.70
N ARG A 75 14.29 -1.20 8.97
CA ARG A 75 13.44 -0.91 10.13
C ARG A 75 13.19 0.59 10.32
N ARG A 76 14.06 1.42 9.78
CA ARG A 76 14.00 2.90 9.81
C ARG A 76 13.75 3.49 8.43
N MET A 77 13.54 2.64 7.42
CA MET A 77 13.34 3.08 6.06
C MET A 77 11.93 3.63 5.91
N PHE A 78 11.84 4.78 5.25
CA PHE A 78 10.59 5.40 4.86
C PHE A 78 10.64 5.69 3.37
N TYR A 79 9.51 5.58 2.70
CA TYR A 79 9.32 6.15 1.37
C TYR A 79 8.27 7.25 1.50
N ILE A 80 8.56 8.45 1.00
CA ILE A 80 7.71 9.63 1.14
C ILE A 80 7.49 10.23 -0.24
N THR A 81 6.25 10.57 -0.58
CA THR A 81 5.87 11.17 -1.86
C THR A 81 5.68 12.68 -1.77
N ASP A 82 5.70 13.32 -2.92
CA ASP A 82 5.17 14.66 -3.17
C ASP A 82 3.65 14.76 -2.94
N ALA A 83 2.90 13.70 -3.18
CA ALA A 83 1.46 13.62 -2.92
C ALA A 83 1.03 13.52 -1.43
N GLY A 84 1.93 13.83 -0.49
CA GLY A 84 1.62 13.76 0.95
C GLY A 84 1.41 12.34 1.49
N MET A 85 1.89 11.30 0.80
CA MET A 85 1.80 9.91 1.24
C MET A 85 3.14 9.39 1.72
N ALA A 86 3.13 8.41 2.63
CA ALA A 86 4.32 7.65 2.96
C ALA A 86 4.06 6.15 3.11
N LEU A 87 5.08 5.37 2.76
CA LEU A 87 5.18 3.95 3.09
C LEU A 87 6.20 3.77 4.20
N VAL A 88 5.79 3.11 5.28
CA VAL A 88 6.55 3.02 6.53
C VAL A 88 6.58 1.60 7.07
N ASN A 89 7.48 1.32 8.03
CA ASN A 89 7.59 0.02 8.71
C ASN A 89 7.81 -1.17 7.75
N PHE A 90 8.75 -1.03 6.81
CA PHE A 90 9.06 -2.10 5.86
C PHE A 90 9.55 -3.38 6.55
N SER A 91 8.92 -4.50 6.23
CA SER A 91 9.40 -5.85 6.52
C SER A 91 9.74 -6.56 5.22
N MET A 92 11.03 -6.64 4.91
CA MET A 92 11.55 -7.24 3.69
C MET A 92 11.67 -8.76 3.83
N PHE A 93 11.14 -9.51 2.87
CA PHE A 93 11.31 -10.98 2.78
C PHE A 93 12.42 -11.38 1.80
N ASP A 94 12.78 -10.47 0.89
CA ASP A 94 13.87 -10.63 -0.06
C ASP A 94 15.00 -9.64 0.23
N LYS A 95 16.15 -9.83 -0.42
CA LYS A 95 17.24 -8.85 -0.40
C LYS A 95 16.78 -7.53 -1.01
N MET A 96 17.18 -6.41 -0.40
CA MET A 96 16.93 -5.07 -0.92
C MET A 96 17.46 -4.94 -2.36
N PRO A 97 16.65 -4.49 -3.33
CA PRO A 97 17.10 -4.27 -4.69
C PRO A 97 17.85 -2.94 -4.79
N ASP A 98 18.23 -2.56 -6.01
CA ASP A 98 18.69 -1.21 -6.31
C ASP A 98 17.68 -0.15 -5.85
N ARG A 99 18.18 0.99 -5.35
CA ARG A 99 17.39 2.07 -4.77
C ARG A 99 16.36 2.62 -5.76
N GLN A 100 16.75 2.82 -7.01
CA GLN A 100 15.85 3.38 -8.03
C GLN A 100 14.77 2.38 -8.41
N LYS A 101 15.12 1.08 -8.46
CA LYS A 101 14.13 0.02 -8.65
C LYS A 101 13.12 -0.05 -7.50
N PHE A 102 13.58 0.06 -6.25
CA PHE A 102 12.68 0.05 -5.09
C PHE A 102 11.76 1.26 -5.07
N LYS A 103 12.31 2.45 -5.34
CA LYS A 103 11.55 3.70 -5.44
C LYS A 103 10.43 3.55 -6.46
N LYS A 104 10.73 3.08 -7.67
CA LYS A 104 9.73 2.85 -8.73
C LYS A 104 8.60 1.92 -8.28
N ILE A 105 8.92 0.87 -7.52
CA ILE A 105 7.90 -0.03 -6.98
C ILE A 105 6.99 0.68 -5.97
N CYS A 106 7.56 1.57 -5.15
CA CYS A 106 6.81 2.37 -4.18
C CYS A 106 5.97 3.46 -4.87
N ASP A 107 6.49 4.12 -5.91
CA ASP A 107 5.74 5.08 -6.74
C ASP A 107 4.50 4.39 -7.33
N GLU A 108 4.68 3.21 -7.94
CA GLU A 108 3.60 2.41 -8.52
C GLU A 108 2.61 1.89 -7.47
N ALA A 109 3.08 1.60 -6.25
CA ALA A 109 2.20 1.18 -5.16
C ALA A 109 1.29 2.32 -4.70
N ILE A 110 1.83 3.53 -4.49
CA ILE A 110 1.01 4.69 -4.11
C ILE A 110 0.04 5.08 -5.24
N ALA A 111 0.48 5.05 -6.50
CA ALA A 111 -0.43 5.29 -7.62
C ALA A 111 -1.59 4.28 -7.64
N ASN A 112 -1.31 2.99 -7.39
CA ASN A 112 -2.34 1.96 -7.27
C ASN A 112 -3.26 2.19 -6.05
N TRP A 113 -2.72 2.66 -4.93
CA TRP A 113 -3.49 2.99 -3.74
C TRP A 113 -4.47 4.14 -4.00
N MET A 114 -4.00 5.22 -4.62
CA MET A 114 -4.83 6.38 -4.95
C MET A 114 -5.95 6.01 -5.92
N LEU A 115 -5.63 5.24 -6.97
CA LEU A 115 -6.65 4.75 -7.92
C LEU A 115 -7.72 3.89 -7.22
N ARG A 116 -7.32 3.04 -6.27
CA ARG A 116 -8.28 2.24 -5.49
C ARG A 116 -9.16 3.13 -4.61
N ARG A 117 -8.58 4.17 -4.00
CA ARG A 117 -9.31 5.10 -3.14
C ARG A 117 -10.31 5.94 -3.95
N GLU A 118 -9.92 6.41 -5.14
CA GLU A 118 -10.82 7.09 -6.07
C GLU A 118 -11.99 6.18 -6.43
N PHE A 119 -11.72 4.95 -6.86
CA PHE A 119 -12.75 3.96 -7.19
C PHE A 119 -13.72 3.68 -6.03
N LEU A 120 -13.20 3.51 -4.80
CA LEU A 120 -14.06 3.25 -3.63
C LEU A 120 -14.83 4.51 -3.18
N GLY A 121 -14.27 5.70 -3.37
CA GLY A 121 -14.96 6.96 -3.11
C GLY A 121 -16.12 7.19 -4.07
N ASP A 122 -15.92 6.86 -5.35
CA ASP A 122 -16.99 6.94 -6.36
C ASP A 122 -18.15 5.95 -6.06
N GLU A 123 -17.86 4.78 -5.46
CA GLU A 123 -18.90 3.82 -5.05
C GLU A 123 -19.73 4.30 -3.83
N GLU A 124 -19.13 5.04 -2.88
CA GLU A 124 -19.86 5.58 -1.72
C GLU A 124 -20.85 6.69 -2.10
N ASP A 125 -20.59 7.45 -3.16
CA ASP A 125 -21.48 8.51 -3.66
C ASP A 125 -22.67 7.96 -4.50
N GLU A 126 -22.59 6.74 -5.03
CA GLU A 126 -23.69 6.10 -5.81
C GLU A 126 -24.77 5.46 -4.91
N ASP A 127 -24.42 4.98 -3.70
CA ASP A 127 -25.34 4.33 -2.76
C ASP A 127 -26.25 5.32 -1.99
N ASP A 128 -25.98 6.63 -2.07
CA ASP A 128 -26.78 7.70 -1.45
C ASP A 128 -27.91 8.26 -2.36
N GLU A 129 -28.05 7.76 -3.61
CA GLU A 129 -29.06 8.20 -4.59
C GLU A 129 -30.29 7.27 -4.79
N GLU A 130 -30.52 6.24 -3.96
CA GLU A 130 -31.75 5.38 -4.01
C GLU A 130 -32.81 5.62 -2.90
#